data_AF-A0A2N2GH50-F1
#
_entry.id   AF-A0A2N2GH50-F1
#
_cell.length_a   1.000
_cell.length_b   1.000
_cell.length_c   1.000
_cell.angle_alpha   90.00
_cell.angle_beta   90.00
_cell.angle_gamma   90.00
#
_symmetry.space_group_name_H-M   'P 1'
#
loop_
_entity.id
_entity.type
_entity.pdbx_description
1 polymer ?
#
loop_
_entity_poly.entity_id
_entity_poly.type
_entity_poly.pdbx_seq_one_letter_code
_entity_poly.pdbx_strand_id
1 'polypeptide(L)'
;MLRHYINYFIPASINQQEDEYRRTFQLTAFTQLSVIFFLPNVIKWYKMGHTELAVSIFCVMVFCALICPFILKFSGSLKIMGNCIMAALAWHFSVLPAVTGGILSSSLAWNIILPIFAVTFVGFASFIFWSAFMFLEVLVFLGIHLTGYTLPVIALTQAQMVQAQIANVLGPFLTMVITLTFGDRGLKSALMAQKAAARAHGRAELEQQKLREKSDELARQLESVFVQVREHTERLARDIVEKMAGLTREAAQNAMEANDLISQTGDVVDQTNVSMKALTSQMADITRTSEETSKIIRTIDEIAFQTNLLALNAAVEAARAGEAGAGFAVVADEVRNLAMRSAEAAKNTSGLIEDIISHIRQGSSLVSETNDRFAKVSENVTKSVSLVDGIARSSSTQSQGIEEIKRVTSTINDLVAQKTG
;
A
#
# COMPACT_ATOMS: atom_id res chain seq x y z
N MET A 1 -41.52 38.01 -11.99
CA MET A 1 -42.92 37.73 -11.59
C MET A 1 -43.62 36.72 -12.47
N LEU A 2 -43.74 36.91 -13.80
CA LEU A 2 -44.48 36.01 -14.69
C LEU A 2 -44.04 34.53 -14.63
N ARG A 3 -42.73 34.24 -14.59
CA ARG A 3 -42.21 32.87 -14.46
C ARG A 3 -42.62 32.20 -13.15
N HIS A 4 -42.62 32.94 -12.05
CA HIS A 4 -43.02 32.43 -10.74
C HIS A 4 -44.54 32.15 -10.70
N TYR A 5 -45.33 33.04 -11.31
CA TYR A 5 -46.77 32.84 -11.47
C TYR A 5 -47.12 31.61 -12.32
N ILE A 6 -46.47 31.42 -13.47
CA ILE A 6 -46.71 30.23 -14.31
C ILE A 6 -46.29 28.95 -13.58
N ASN A 7 -45.14 28.98 -12.90
CA ASN A 7 -44.63 27.82 -12.16
C ASN A 7 -45.55 27.39 -11.01
N TYR A 8 -46.41 28.27 -10.49
CA TYR A 8 -47.42 27.89 -9.49
C TYR A 8 -48.39 26.80 -9.99
N PHE A 9 -48.62 26.73 -11.30
CA PHE A 9 -49.51 25.75 -11.93
C PHE A 9 -48.81 24.48 -12.39
N ILE A 10 -47.47 24.48 -12.45
CA ILE A 10 -46.69 23.35 -12.95
C ILE A 10 -46.32 22.44 -11.78
N PRO A 11 -46.79 21.17 -11.74
CA PRO A 11 -46.45 20.23 -10.68
C PRO A 11 -44.96 19.91 -10.66
N ALA A 12 -44.43 19.63 -9.46
CA ALA A 12 -43.03 19.30 -9.27
C ALA A 12 -42.57 18.04 -10.03
N SER A 13 -43.49 17.11 -10.33
CA SER A 13 -43.21 15.92 -11.15
C SER A 13 -42.74 16.28 -12.56
N ILE A 14 -43.28 17.35 -13.15
CA ILE A 14 -42.93 17.80 -14.50
C ILE A 14 -41.59 18.55 -14.51
N ASN A 15 -41.18 19.14 -13.38
CA ASN A 15 -39.92 19.90 -13.28
C ASN A 15 -38.66 19.04 -13.48
N GLN A 16 -38.76 17.71 -13.41
CA GLN A 16 -37.61 16.81 -13.54
C GLN A 16 -37.23 16.51 -14.99
N GLN A 17 -38.15 16.68 -15.95
CA GLN A 17 -37.90 16.47 -17.37
C GLN A 17 -37.83 17.81 -18.10
N GLU A 18 -36.63 18.22 -18.50
CA GLU A 18 -36.36 19.56 -19.05
C GLU A 18 -37.24 19.91 -20.27
N ASP A 19 -37.45 18.94 -21.17
CA ASP A 19 -38.30 19.10 -22.35
C ASP A 19 -39.80 19.15 -22.04
N GLU A 20 -40.26 18.39 -21.06
CA GLU A 20 -41.67 18.38 -20.64
C GLU A 20 -42.00 19.65 -19.85
N TYR A 21 -41.10 20.06 -18.96
CA TYR A 21 -41.18 21.35 -18.26
C TYR A 21 -41.21 22.52 -19.25
N ARG A 22 -40.31 22.55 -20.24
CA ARG A 22 -40.29 23.62 -21.24
C ARG A 22 -41.64 23.74 -21.96
N ARG A 23 -42.18 22.64 -22.49
CA ARG A 23 -43.47 22.64 -23.21
C ARG A 23 -44.63 23.02 -22.30
N THR A 24 -44.63 22.51 -21.08
CA THR A 24 -45.65 22.82 -20.07
C THR A 24 -45.64 24.29 -19.69
N PHE A 25 -44.45 24.86 -19.48
CA PHE A 25 -44.28 26.27 -19.22
C PHE A 25 -44.78 27.13 -20.38
N GLN A 26 -44.40 26.79 -21.62
CA GLN A 26 -44.82 27.54 -22.80
C GLN A 26 -46.33 27.48 -23.02
N LEU A 27 -46.95 26.30 -22.89
CA LEU A 27 -48.40 26.14 -23.05
C LEU A 27 -49.16 26.87 -21.94
N THR A 28 -48.71 26.79 -20.70
CA THR A 28 -49.33 27.51 -19.57
C THR A 28 -49.14 29.02 -19.69
N ALA A 29 -48.00 29.49 -20.20
CA ALA A 29 -47.82 30.90 -20.53
C ALA A 29 -48.80 31.35 -21.62
N PHE A 30 -48.96 30.52 -22.66
CA PHE A 30 -49.87 30.79 -23.77
C PHE A 30 -51.32 30.91 -23.32
N THR A 31 -51.78 30.04 -22.41
CA THR A 31 -53.16 30.14 -21.88
C THR A 31 -53.40 31.45 -21.14
N GLN A 32 -52.43 31.96 -20.40
CA GLN A 32 -52.54 33.26 -19.73
C GLN A 32 -52.56 34.42 -20.74
N LEU A 33 -51.76 34.33 -21.80
CA LEU A 33 -51.75 35.33 -22.87
C LEU A 33 -52.98 35.25 -23.77
N SER A 34 -53.71 34.12 -23.76
CA SER A 34 -54.88 33.89 -24.62
C SER A 34 -55.98 34.94 -24.45
N VAL A 35 -56.09 35.55 -23.26
CA VAL A 35 -57.04 36.65 -22.99
C VAL A 35 -56.82 37.82 -23.95
N ILE A 36 -55.57 38.14 -24.27
CA ILE A 36 -55.21 39.22 -25.21
C ILE A 36 -55.70 38.92 -26.62
N PHE A 37 -55.75 37.64 -27.00
CA PHE A 37 -56.18 37.19 -28.32
C PHE A 37 -57.70 37.00 -28.43
N PHE A 38 -58.35 36.50 -27.38
CA PHE A 38 -59.79 36.20 -27.40
C PHE A 38 -60.66 37.40 -27.04
N LEU A 39 -60.25 38.26 -26.11
CA LEU A 39 -61.06 39.40 -25.66
C LEU A 39 -61.45 40.36 -26.79
N PRO A 40 -60.57 40.72 -27.75
CA PRO A 40 -60.98 41.52 -28.90
C PRO A 40 -62.08 40.86 -29.74
N ASN A 41 -62.06 39.53 -29.87
CA ASN A 41 -63.09 38.79 -30.60
C ASN A 41 -64.41 38.70 -29.82
N VAL A 42 -64.37 38.58 -28.48
CA VAL A 42 -65.57 38.69 -27.62
C VAL A 42 -66.25 40.04 -27.86
N ILE A 43 -65.49 41.13 -27.76
CA ILE A 43 -65.99 42.50 -27.93
C ILE A 43 -66.54 42.71 -29.34
N LYS A 44 -65.85 42.18 -30.36
CA LYS A 44 -66.27 42.26 -31.76
C LYS A 44 -67.66 41.64 -31.96
N TRP A 45 -67.84 40.38 -31.56
CA TRP A 45 -69.11 39.68 -31.75
C TRP A 45 -70.26 40.29 -30.94
N TYR A 46 -69.98 40.76 -29.72
CA TYR A 46 -70.96 41.45 -28.90
C TYR A 46 -71.45 42.76 -29.54
N LYS A 47 -70.53 43.59 -30.05
CA LYS A 47 -70.88 44.83 -30.76
C LYS A 47 -71.64 44.61 -32.06
N MET A 48 -71.46 43.45 -32.70
CA MET A 48 -72.19 43.06 -33.90
C MET A 48 -73.59 42.49 -33.61
N GLY A 49 -74.00 42.40 -32.33
CA GLY A 49 -75.30 41.86 -31.94
C GLY A 49 -75.37 40.33 -31.90
N HIS A 50 -74.24 39.63 -32.08
CA HIS A 50 -74.17 38.17 -32.02
C HIS A 50 -73.71 37.71 -30.63
N THR A 51 -74.63 37.78 -29.66
CA THR A 51 -74.38 37.40 -28.26
C THR A 51 -73.93 35.95 -28.13
N GLU A 52 -74.49 35.02 -28.90
CA GLU A 52 -74.12 33.59 -28.86
C GLU A 52 -72.63 33.36 -29.21
N LEU A 53 -72.13 34.04 -30.25
CA LEU A 53 -70.73 33.94 -30.65
C LEU A 53 -69.79 34.60 -29.63
N ALA A 54 -70.22 35.74 -29.07
CA ALA A 54 -69.48 36.43 -28.02
C ALA A 54 -69.37 35.58 -26.75
N VAL A 55 -70.46 34.93 -26.34
CA VAL A 55 -70.50 34.02 -25.20
C VAL A 55 -69.65 32.78 -25.47
N SER A 56 -69.74 32.18 -26.65
CA SER A 56 -68.93 31.00 -27.03
C SER A 56 -67.43 31.26 -26.90
N ILE A 57 -66.92 32.36 -27.48
CA ILE A 57 -65.48 32.69 -27.37
C ILE A 57 -65.09 33.16 -25.96
N PHE A 58 -66.00 33.80 -25.22
CA PHE A 58 -65.78 34.16 -23.82
C PHE A 58 -65.64 32.92 -22.93
N CYS A 59 -66.49 31.91 -23.12
CA CYS A 59 -66.40 30.63 -22.40
C CYS A 59 -65.07 29.93 -22.70
N VAL A 60 -64.64 29.88 -23.97
CA VAL A 60 -63.34 29.31 -24.32
C VAL A 60 -62.19 30.10 -23.71
N MET A 61 -62.25 31.43 -23.70
CA MET A 61 -61.24 32.28 -23.06
C MET A 61 -61.13 32.00 -21.56
N VAL A 62 -62.26 31.97 -20.84
CA VAL A 62 -62.30 31.65 -19.40
C VAL A 62 -61.78 30.24 -19.15
N PHE A 63 -62.19 29.27 -19.95
CA PHE A 63 -61.76 27.88 -19.82
C PHE A 63 -60.25 27.73 -20.04
N CYS A 64 -59.71 28.33 -21.09
CA CYS A 64 -58.28 28.30 -21.39
C CYS A 64 -57.47 29.05 -20.33
N ALA A 65 -57.83 30.30 -20.00
CA ALA A 65 -57.01 31.14 -19.14
C ALA A 65 -57.12 30.80 -17.65
N LEU A 66 -58.31 30.40 -17.17
CA LEU A 66 -58.53 30.14 -15.73
C LEU A 66 -58.59 28.66 -15.41
N ILE A 67 -59.30 27.83 -16.19
CA ILE A 67 -59.56 26.43 -15.81
C ILE A 67 -58.40 25.51 -16.19
N CYS A 68 -57.87 25.62 -17.41
CA CYS A 68 -56.81 24.73 -17.91
C CYS A 68 -55.53 24.70 -17.06
N PRO A 69 -55.00 25.83 -16.54
CA PRO A 69 -53.84 25.81 -15.64
C PRO A 69 -54.08 24.98 -14.37
N PHE A 70 -55.31 24.99 -13.83
CA PHE A 70 -55.67 24.12 -12.70
C PHE A 70 -55.83 22.66 -13.12
N ILE A 71 -56.33 22.38 -14.33
CA ILE A 71 -56.33 21.02 -14.89
C ILE A 71 -54.90 20.47 -14.91
N LEU A 72 -53.92 21.24 -15.37
CA LEU A 72 -52.51 20.84 -15.31
C LEU A 72 -52.05 20.59 -13.87
N LYS A 73 -52.35 21.52 -12.96
CA LYS A 73 -51.92 21.44 -11.56
C LYS A 73 -52.44 20.18 -10.87
N PHE A 74 -53.69 19.79 -11.10
CA PHE A 74 -54.31 18.63 -10.45
C PHE A 74 -54.06 17.32 -11.19
N SER A 75 -54.10 17.33 -12.52
CA SER A 75 -53.92 16.11 -13.32
C SER A 75 -52.46 15.67 -13.41
N GLY A 76 -51.50 16.58 -13.21
CA GLY A 76 -50.09 16.28 -13.39
C GLY A 76 -49.69 16.02 -14.85
N SER A 77 -50.58 16.27 -15.82
CA SER A 77 -50.38 15.85 -17.21
C SER A 77 -50.55 17.01 -18.19
N LEU A 78 -49.45 17.31 -18.88
CA LEU A 78 -49.45 18.24 -20.02
C LEU A 78 -50.44 17.80 -21.10
N LYS A 79 -50.53 16.49 -21.35
CA LYS A 79 -51.41 15.92 -22.38
C LYS A 79 -52.90 16.15 -22.07
N ILE A 80 -53.28 16.04 -20.81
CA ILE A 80 -54.67 16.26 -20.38
C ILE A 80 -55.03 17.73 -20.55
N MET A 81 -54.24 18.64 -19.97
CA MET A 81 -54.48 20.09 -20.14
C MET A 81 -54.51 20.47 -21.62
N GLY A 82 -53.51 20.02 -22.39
CA GLY A 82 -53.40 20.33 -23.81
C GLY A 82 -54.61 19.89 -24.61
N ASN A 83 -55.06 18.64 -24.45
CA ASN A 83 -56.25 18.15 -25.16
C ASN A 83 -57.55 18.83 -24.68
N CYS A 84 -57.65 19.25 -23.41
CA CYS A 84 -58.78 20.05 -22.95
C CYS A 84 -58.83 21.42 -23.64
N ILE A 85 -57.68 22.10 -23.77
CA ILE A 85 -57.58 23.36 -24.52
C ILE A 85 -58.00 23.13 -25.98
N MET A 86 -57.48 22.07 -26.60
CA MET A 86 -57.82 21.72 -27.98
C MET A 86 -59.32 21.49 -28.17
N ALA A 87 -59.97 20.77 -27.25
CA ALA A 87 -61.40 20.52 -27.31
C ALA A 87 -62.23 21.82 -27.18
N ALA A 88 -61.84 22.72 -26.28
CA ALA A 88 -62.52 24.00 -26.13
C ALA A 88 -62.36 24.88 -27.39
N LEU A 89 -61.16 24.91 -27.98
CA LEU A 89 -60.93 25.65 -29.21
C LEU A 89 -61.65 25.02 -30.39
N ALA A 90 -61.57 23.70 -30.56
CA ALA A 90 -62.26 22.97 -31.61
C ALA A 90 -63.76 23.23 -31.54
N TRP A 91 -64.38 23.16 -30.36
CA TRP A 91 -65.78 23.50 -30.17
C TRP A 91 -66.14 24.89 -30.75
N HIS A 92 -65.42 25.94 -30.37
CA HIS A 92 -65.69 27.29 -30.88
C HIS A 92 -65.45 27.39 -32.39
N PHE A 93 -64.37 26.79 -32.88
CA PHE A 93 -64.02 26.81 -34.30
C PHE A 93 -64.86 25.87 -35.17
N SER A 94 -65.68 24.99 -34.58
CA SER A 94 -66.76 24.29 -35.29
C SER A 94 -68.05 25.10 -35.29
N VAL A 95 -68.39 25.76 -34.17
CA VAL A 95 -69.59 26.62 -34.10
C VAL A 95 -69.47 27.84 -35.01
N LEU A 96 -68.28 28.44 -35.09
CA LEU A 96 -68.06 29.67 -35.83
C LEU A 96 -68.34 29.51 -37.35
N PRO A 97 -67.78 28.55 -38.08
CA PRO A 97 -68.17 28.23 -39.46
C PRO A 97 -69.64 27.87 -39.59
N ALA A 98 -70.20 27.08 -38.66
CA ALA A 98 -71.61 26.67 -38.73
C ALA A 98 -72.58 27.85 -38.79
N VAL A 99 -72.24 28.98 -38.15
CA VAL A 99 -73.06 30.21 -38.16
C VAL A 99 -72.55 31.30 -39.11
N THR A 100 -71.46 31.05 -39.84
CA THR A 100 -70.86 32.00 -40.79
C THR A 100 -70.78 31.46 -42.22
N GLY A 101 -71.67 30.54 -42.59
CA GLY A 101 -71.80 30.01 -43.95
C GLY A 101 -71.14 28.65 -44.21
N GLY A 102 -70.81 27.89 -43.17
CA GLY A 102 -70.27 26.53 -43.26
C GLY A 102 -68.96 26.48 -44.03
N ILE A 103 -68.93 25.70 -45.11
CA ILE A 103 -67.75 25.52 -45.97
C ILE A 103 -67.27 26.83 -46.63
N LEU A 104 -68.15 27.81 -46.81
CA LEU A 104 -67.81 29.12 -47.38
C LEU A 104 -67.25 30.10 -46.33
N SER A 105 -67.18 29.70 -45.06
CA SER A 105 -66.68 30.55 -44.00
C SER A 105 -65.16 30.71 -44.08
N SER A 106 -64.69 31.96 -44.00
CA SER A 106 -63.26 32.28 -43.85
C SER A 106 -62.66 31.78 -42.53
N SER A 107 -63.48 31.42 -41.55
CA SER A 107 -63.04 30.93 -40.24
C SER A 107 -62.52 29.49 -40.27
N LEU A 108 -62.75 28.74 -41.37
CA LEU A 108 -62.22 27.39 -41.56
C LEU A 108 -60.68 27.34 -41.54
N ALA A 109 -60.00 28.47 -41.74
CA ALA A 109 -58.54 28.58 -41.65
C ALA A 109 -57.98 28.14 -40.28
N TRP A 110 -58.78 28.26 -39.21
CA TRP A 110 -58.39 27.82 -37.86
C TRP A 110 -58.28 26.29 -37.74
N ASN A 111 -58.92 25.53 -38.63
CA ASN A 111 -58.87 24.06 -38.65
C ASN A 111 -57.47 23.52 -38.99
N ILE A 112 -56.64 24.33 -39.65
CA ILE A 112 -55.24 23.98 -39.96
C ILE A 112 -54.33 24.25 -38.76
N ILE A 113 -54.64 25.26 -37.95
CA ILE A 113 -53.78 25.72 -36.85
C ILE A 113 -53.90 24.84 -35.62
N LEU A 114 -55.11 24.34 -35.34
CA LEU A 114 -55.36 23.50 -34.18
C LEU A 114 -54.46 22.24 -34.16
N PRO A 115 -54.32 21.48 -35.26
CA PRO A 115 -53.33 20.42 -35.33
C PRO A 115 -51.90 20.89 -35.09
N ILE A 116 -51.46 21.99 -35.70
CA ILE A 116 -50.09 22.52 -35.53
C ILE A 116 -49.84 22.87 -34.05
N PHE A 117 -50.84 23.41 -33.36
CA PHE A 117 -50.77 23.67 -31.94
C PHE A 117 -50.65 22.37 -31.13
N ALA A 118 -51.43 21.34 -31.49
CA ALA A 118 -51.39 20.03 -30.85
C ALA A 118 -50.01 19.36 -30.98
N VAL A 119 -49.36 19.38 -32.15
CA VAL A 119 -48.04 18.75 -32.33
C VAL A 119 -46.96 19.43 -31.50
N THR A 120 -47.00 20.76 -31.40
CA THR A 120 -45.95 21.53 -30.71
C THR A 120 -46.04 21.39 -29.20
N PHE A 121 -47.24 21.50 -28.64
CA PHE A 121 -47.39 21.58 -27.18
C PHE A 121 -47.80 20.27 -26.53
N VAL A 122 -48.56 19.42 -27.23
CA VAL A 122 -49.17 18.22 -26.64
C VAL A 122 -48.46 16.95 -27.11
N GLY A 123 -48.18 16.87 -28.41
CA GLY A 123 -47.41 15.81 -29.04
C GLY A 123 -48.08 15.20 -30.27
N PHE A 124 -47.36 14.29 -30.92
CA PHE A 124 -47.72 13.76 -32.23
C PHE A 124 -49.04 12.95 -32.25
N ALA A 125 -49.34 12.20 -31.19
CA ALA A 125 -50.60 11.46 -31.09
C ALA A 125 -51.82 12.41 -31.07
N SER A 126 -51.75 13.50 -30.29
CA SER A 126 -52.78 14.54 -30.27
C SER A 126 -52.90 15.24 -31.62
N PHE A 127 -51.78 15.50 -32.32
CA PHE A 127 -51.80 16.04 -33.67
C PHE A 127 -52.60 15.18 -34.65
N ILE A 128 -52.35 13.86 -34.67
CA ILE A 128 -53.09 12.94 -35.53
C ILE A 128 -54.59 13.00 -35.22
N PHE A 129 -54.95 12.89 -33.93
CA PHE A 129 -56.34 12.90 -33.50
C PHE A 129 -57.06 14.20 -33.90
N TRP A 130 -56.49 15.36 -33.57
CA TRP A 130 -57.12 16.65 -33.87
C TRP A 130 -57.12 16.96 -35.37
N SER A 131 -56.12 16.49 -36.14
CA SER A 131 -56.15 16.60 -37.60
C SER A 131 -57.33 15.84 -38.19
N ALA A 132 -57.55 14.60 -37.75
CA ALA A 132 -58.66 13.79 -38.21
C ALA A 132 -60.02 14.41 -37.82
N PHE A 133 -60.13 14.94 -36.59
CA PHE A 133 -61.33 15.61 -36.12
C PHE A 133 -61.66 16.86 -36.95
N MET A 134 -60.68 17.77 -37.14
CA MET A 134 -60.91 18.98 -37.93
C MET A 134 -61.19 18.66 -39.40
N PHE A 135 -60.57 17.61 -39.97
CA PHE A 135 -60.85 17.16 -41.33
C PHE A 135 -62.28 16.61 -41.47
N LEU A 136 -62.72 15.79 -40.51
CA LEU A 136 -64.10 15.29 -40.47
C LEU A 136 -65.10 16.42 -40.41
N GLU A 137 -64.84 17.48 -39.63
CA GLU A 137 -65.67 18.67 -39.57
C GLU A 137 -65.82 19.36 -40.94
N VAL A 138 -64.73 19.50 -41.70
CA VAL A 138 -64.77 20.05 -43.07
C VAL A 138 -65.63 19.16 -43.98
N LEU A 139 -65.51 17.83 -43.87
CA LEU A 139 -66.34 16.90 -44.63
C LEU A 139 -67.83 17.01 -44.26
N VAL A 140 -68.16 17.23 -42.99
CA VAL A 140 -69.54 17.44 -42.54
C VAL A 140 -70.11 18.71 -43.17
N PHE A 141 -69.38 19.83 -43.14
CA PHE A 141 -69.85 21.07 -43.79
C PHE A 141 -69.96 20.95 -45.31
N LEU A 142 -69.04 20.22 -45.94
CA LEU A 142 -69.13 19.91 -47.37
C LEU A 142 -70.37 19.08 -47.67
N GLY A 143 -70.65 18.05 -46.87
CA GLY A 143 -71.85 17.22 -47.00
C GLY A 143 -73.15 18.03 -46.88
N ILE A 144 -73.24 18.90 -45.87
CA ILE A 144 -74.40 19.81 -45.69
C ILE A 144 -74.56 20.75 -46.91
N HIS A 145 -73.46 21.25 -47.45
CA HIS A 145 -73.52 22.11 -48.63
C HIS A 145 -74.00 21.37 -49.88
N LEU A 146 -73.55 20.12 -50.07
CA LEU A 146 -73.94 19.28 -51.21
C LEU A 146 -75.42 18.84 -51.17
N THR A 147 -76.06 18.79 -49.99
CA THR A 147 -77.52 18.51 -49.88
C THR A 147 -78.39 19.72 -50.22
N GLY A 148 -77.79 20.88 -50.53
CA GLY A 148 -78.50 22.12 -50.84
C GLY A 148 -79.01 22.87 -49.62
N TYR A 149 -78.66 22.43 -48.40
CA TYR A 149 -79.04 23.10 -47.16
C TYR A 149 -78.12 24.31 -46.90
N THR A 150 -78.68 25.51 -46.89
CA THR A 150 -77.93 26.75 -46.61
C THR A 150 -77.89 27.03 -45.11
N LEU A 151 -76.71 26.94 -44.52
CA LEU A 151 -76.45 27.38 -43.15
C LEU A 151 -76.60 28.90 -43.01
N PRO A 152 -76.95 29.41 -41.80
CA PRO A 152 -77.09 30.84 -41.58
C PRO A 152 -75.78 31.58 -41.89
N VAL A 153 -75.92 32.72 -42.58
CA VAL A 153 -74.81 33.62 -42.89
C VAL A 153 -75.06 34.94 -42.18
N ILE A 154 -74.11 35.37 -41.38
CA ILE A 154 -74.13 36.69 -40.75
C ILE A 154 -73.94 37.76 -41.85
N ALA A 155 -74.94 38.61 -42.05
CA ALA A 155 -74.86 39.74 -42.97
C ALA A 155 -73.94 40.84 -42.38
N LEU A 156 -72.68 40.86 -42.82
CA LEU A 156 -71.68 41.85 -42.39
C LEU A 156 -71.63 43.04 -43.35
N THR A 157 -71.38 44.24 -42.83
CA THR A 157 -70.99 45.39 -43.66
C THR A 157 -69.62 45.17 -44.31
N GLN A 158 -69.31 45.86 -45.41
CA GLN A 158 -67.99 45.71 -46.08
C GLN A 158 -66.80 45.94 -45.12
N ALA A 159 -66.89 46.94 -44.23
CA ALA A 159 -65.84 47.19 -43.24
C ALA A 159 -65.66 46.01 -42.26
N GLN A 160 -66.76 45.38 -41.84
CA GLN A 160 -66.72 44.25 -40.92
C GLN A 160 -66.24 42.96 -41.61
N MET A 161 -66.55 42.76 -42.90
CA MET A 161 -66.02 41.65 -43.69
C MET A 161 -64.48 41.71 -43.79
N VAL A 162 -63.92 42.89 -44.09
CA VAL A 162 -62.47 43.09 -44.15
C VAL A 162 -61.83 42.82 -42.80
N GLN A 163 -62.41 43.32 -41.70
CA GLN A 163 -61.90 43.08 -40.35
C GLN A 163 -61.94 41.59 -39.96
N ALA A 164 -63.00 40.87 -40.34
CA ALA A 164 -63.12 39.43 -40.10
C ALA A 164 -62.10 38.62 -40.90
N GLN A 165 -61.91 38.95 -42.18
CA GLN A 165 -60.90 38.30 -43.02
C GLN A 165 -59.47 38.54 -42.52
N ILE A 166 -59.13 39.78 -42.13
CA ILE A 166 -57.81 40.09 -41.54
C ILE A 166 -57.57 39.25 -40.29
N ALA A 167 -58.55 39.14 -39.39
CA ALA A 167 -58.41 38.34 -38.18
C ALA A 167 -58.25 36.84 -38.47
N ASN A 168 -58.99 36.32 -39.45
CA ASN A 168 -58.96 34.90 -39.84
C ASN A 168 -57.74 34.51 -40.69
N VAL A 169 -56.96 35.48 -41.20
CA VAL A 169 -55.68 35.21 -41.88
C VAL A 169 -54.50 35.47 -40.94
N LEU A 170 -54.48 36.64 -40.30
CA LEU A 170 -53.36 37.07 -39.46
C LEU A 170 -53.28 36.27 -38.14
N GLY A 171 -54.44 35.93 -37.55
CA GLY A 171 -54.52 35.15 -36.32
C GLY A 171 -53.89 33.76 -36.46
N PRO A 172 -54.31 32.96 -37.47
CA PRO A 172 -53.69 31.69 -37.79
C PRO A 172 -52.19 31.78 -38.07
N PHE A 173 -51.78 32.73 -38.91
CA PHE A 173 -50.38 32.89 -39.30
C PHE A 173 -49.48 33.23 -38.11
N LEU A 174 -49.89 34.18 -37.27
CA LEU A 174 -49.13 34.56 -36.08
C LEU A 174 -49.03 33.40 -35.08
N THR A 175 -50.12 32.67 -34.89
CA THR A 175 -50.15 31.48 -34.02
C THR A 175 -49.20 30.40 -34.54
N MET A 176 -49.18 30.15 -35.85
CA MET A 176 -48.27 29.20 -36.49
C MET A 176 -46.80 29.59 -36.28
N VAL A 177 -46.42 30.84 -36.53
CA VAL A 177 -45.04 31.32 -36.36
C VAL A 177 -44.57 31.14 -34.91
N ILE A 178 -45.39 31.57 -33.95
CA ILE A 178 -45.07 31.41 -32.51
C ILE A 178 -44.89 29.92 -32.18
N THR A 179 -45.82 29.08 -32.63
CA THR A 179 -45.82 27.64 -32.38
C THR A 179 -44.58 26.95 -32.96
N LEU A 180 -44.16 27.29 -34.19
CA LEU A 180 -42.97 26.70 -34.82
C LEU A 180 -41.66 27.16 -34.16
N THR A 181 -41.57 28.41 -33.70
CA THR A 181 -40.35 28.90 -33.00
C THR A 181 -40.09 28.16 -31.69
N PHE A 182 -41.14 27.73 -31.00
CA PHE A 182 -41.02 26.91 -29.79
C PHE A 182 -40.53 25.49 -30.11
N GLY A 183 -40.94 24.92 -31.24
CA GLY A 183 -40.48 23.62 -31.72
C GLY A 183 -38.99 23.57 -32.07
N ASP A 184 -38.47 24.55 -32.83
CA ASP A 184 -37.06 24.60 -33.27
C ASP A 184 -36.06 24.63 -32.10
N ARG A 185 -36.36 25.39 -31.04
CA ARG A 185 -35.52 25.44 -29.84
C ARG A 185 -35.40 24.09 -29.14
N GLY A 186 -36.46 23.29 -29.14
CA GLY A 186 -36.45 21.96 -28.56
C GLY A 186 -35.57 20.97 -29.33
N LEU A 187 -35.72 20.97 -30.66
CA LEU A 187 -34.95 20.09 -31.53
C LEU A 187 -33.44 20.35 -31.44
N LYS A 188 -33.02 21.62 -31.40
CA LYS A 188 -31.61 22.02 -31.27
C LYS A 188 -30.98 21.53 -29.97
N SER A 189 -31.70 21.64 -28.85
CA SER A 189 -31.23 21.18 -27.54
C SER A 189 -31.02 19.65 -27.53
N ALA A 190 -31.99 18.89 -28.04
CA ALA A 190 -31.90 17.44 -28.14
C ALA A 190 -30.72 16.97 -29.02
N LEU A 191 -30.49 17.64 -30.16
CA LEU A 191 -29.37 17.32 -31.05
C LEU A 191 -28.01 17.59 -30.41
N MET A 192 -27.88 18.67 -29.63
CA MET A 192 -26.64 18.96 -28.91
C MET A 192 -26.36 17.95 -27.81
N ALA A 193 -27.40 17.53 -27.06
CA ALA A 193 -27.28 16.47 -26.06
C ALA A 193 -26.83 15.15 -26.69
N GLN A 194 -27.40 14.77 -27.84
CA GLN A 194 -27.01 13.57 -28.57
C GLN A 194 -25.55 13.62 -29.06
N LYS A 195 -25.11 14.76 -29.61
CA LYS A 195 -23.70 14.94 -30.02
C LYS A 195 -22.74 14.88 -28.84
N ALA A 196 -23.12 15.42 -27.69
CA ALA A 196 -22.32 15.35 -26.47
C ALA A 196 -22.19 13.90 -25.98
N ALA A 197 -23.29 13.14 -25.98
CA ALA A 197 -23.30 11.72 -25.62
C ALA A 197 -22.41 10.88 -26.54
N ALA A 198 -22.48 11.09 -27.86
CA ALA A 198 -21.63 10.38 -28.83
C ALA A 198 -20.13 10.65 -28.61
N ARG A 199 -19.76 11.90 -28.30
CA ARG A 199 -18.37 12.26 -27.97
C ARG A 199 -17.90 11.65 -26.65
N ALA A 200 -18.78 11.57 -25.65
CA ALA A 200 -18.48 10.91 -24.39
C ALA A 200 -18.23 9.40 -24.59
N HIS A 201 -19.04 8.76 -25.43
CA HIS A 201 -18.87 7.34 -25.77
C HIS A 201 -17.50 7.07 -26.43
N GLY A 202 -17.13 7.83 -27.46
CA GLY A 202 -15.83 7.65 -28.13
C GLY A 202 -14.63 7.89 -27.21
N ARG A 203 -14.74 8.79 -26.22
CA ARG A 203 -13.68 8.96 -25.20
C ARG A 203 -13.60 7.76 -24.27
N ALA A 204 -14.73 7.21 -23.84
CA ALA A 204 -14.79 6.05 -22.96
C ALA A 204 -14.19 4.80 -23.63
N GLU A 205 -14.45 4.59 -24.92
CA GLU A 205 -13.84 3.49 -25.69
C GLU A 205 -12.31 3.59 -25.74
N LEU A 206 -11.79 4.80 -26.01
CA LEU A 206 -10.35 5.04 -26.08
C LEU A 206 -9.68 4.88 -24.70
N GLU A 207 -10.37 5.25 -23.63
CA GLU A 207 -9.91 5.03 -22.26
C GLU A 207 -9.90 3.54 -21.90
N GLN A 208 -10.94 2.78 -22.29
CA GLN A 208 -10.95 1.33 -22.12
C GLN A 208 -9.84 0.63 -22.90
N GLN A 209 -9.56 1.06 -24.13
CA GLN A 209 -8.47 0.50 -24.91
C GLN A 209 -7.11 0.73 -24.24
N LYS A 210 -6.85 1.95 -23.77
CA LYS A 210 -5.62 2.27 -23.01
C LYS A 210 -5.52 1.45 -21.72
N LEU A 211 -6.64 1.19 -21.05
CA LEU A 211 -6.66 0.38 -19.84
C LEU A 211 -6.33 -1.08 -20.13
N ARG A 212 -6.83 -1.64 -21.24
CA ARG A 212 -6.47 -2.98 -21.73
C ARG A 212 -5.00 -3.08 -22.08
N GLU A 213 -4.47 -2.12 -22.83
CA GLU A 213 -3.03 -2.07 -23.18
C GLU A 213 -2.15 -2.01 -21.92
N LYS A 214 -2.51 -1.19 -20.93
CA LYS A 214 -1.82 -1.16 -19.63
C LYS A 214 -1.95 -2.47 -18.85
N SER A 215 -3.10 -3.13 -18.91
CA SER A 215 -3.32 -4.42 -18.25
C SER A 215 -2.46 -5.51 -18.88
N ASP A 216 -2.37 -5.54 -20.21
CA ASP A 216 -1.55 -6.50 -20.94
C ASP A 216 -0.06 -6.26 -20.68
N GLU A 217 0.37 -4.99 -20.64
CA GLU A 217 1.74 -4.62 -20.27
C GLU A 217 2.08 -5.04 -18.84
N LEU A 218 1.17 -4.78 -17.88
CA LEU A 218 1.34 -5.21 -16.50
C LEU A 218 1.43 -6.74 -16.38
N ALA A 219 0.63 -7.48 -17.15
CA ALA A 219 0.69 -8.94 -17.18
C ALA A 219 2.05 -9.44 -17.69
N ARG A 220 2.60 -8.84 -18.75
CA ARG A 220 3.96 -9.17 -19.24
C ARG A 220 5.05 -8.84 -18.22
N GLN A 221 4.93 -7.71 -17.54
CA GLN A 221 5.88 -7.32 -16.49
C GLN A 221 5.83 -8.27 -15.30
N LEU A 222 4.64 -8.67 -14.85
CA LEU A 222 4.46 -9.66 -13.79
C LEU A 222 5.07 -11.00 -14.16
N GLU A 223 4.86 -11.48 -15.40
CA GLU A 223 5.46 -12.72 -15.89
C GLU A 223 7.00 -12.66 -15.86
N SER A 224 7.57 -11.56 -16.35
CA SER A 224 9.02 -11.33 -16.31
C SER A 224 9.56 -11.34 -14.88
N VAL A 225 8.85 -10.71 -13.93
CA VAL A 225 9.21 -10.73 -12.52
C VAL A 225 9.19 -12.14 -11.95
N PHE A 226 8.16 -12.95 -12.25
CA PHE A 226 8.12 -14.33 -11.78
C PHE A 226 9.28 -15.17 -12.33
N VAL A 227 9.63 -15.01 -13.60
CA VAL A 227 10.79 -15.68 -14.21
C VAL A 227 12.10 -15.29 -13.49
N GLN A 228 12.31 -13.99 -13.25
CA GLN A 228 13.50 -13.50 -12.54
C GLN A 228 13.57 -14.02 -11.09
N VAL A 229 12.45 -13.99 -10.36
CA VAL A 229 12.38 -14.51 -8.99
C VAL A 229 12.71 -16.00 -8.98
N ARG A 230 12.20 -16.79 -9.94
CA ARG A 230 12.55 -18.22 -10.06
C ARG A 230 14.05 -18.42 -10.23
N GLU A 231 14.66 -17.72 -11.17
CA GLU A 231 16.09 -17.85 -11.47
C GLU A 231 16.96 -17.46 -10.26
N HIS A 232 16.63 -16.36 -9.58
CA HIS A 232 17.33 -15.94 -8.37
C HIS A 232 17.15 -16.92 -7.21
N THR A 233 15.95 -17.49 -7.06
CA THR A 233 15.63 -18.47 -6.01
C THR A 233 16.39 -19.78 -6.24
N GLU A 234 16.45 -20.26 -7.48
CA GLU A 234 17.23 -21.45 -7.83
C GLU A 234 18.73 -21.25 -7.61
N ARG A 235 19.26 -20.08 -7.99
CA ARG A 235 20.67 -19.73 -7.74
C ARG A 235 20.97 -19.63 -6.25
N LEU A 236 20.07 -19.05 -5.46
CA LEU A 236 20.19 -19.00 -4.00
C LEU A 236 20.23 -20.41 -3.39
N ALA A 237 19.33 -21.30 -3.80
CA ALA A 237 19.28 -22.69 -3.35
C ALA A 237 20.55 -23.47 -3.72
N ARG A 238 21.00 -23.40 -4.98
CA ARG A 238 22.15 -24.18 -5.46
C ARG A 238 23.48 -23.62 -4.94
N ASP A 239 23.77 -22.34 -5.22
CA ASP A 239 25.14 -21.85 -5.04
C ASP A 239 25.41 -21.41 -3.60
N ILE A 240 24.44 -20.74 -2.98
CA ILE A 240 24.66 -20.07 -1.70
C ILE A 240 24.38 -21.02 -0.54
N VAL A 241 23.20 -21.65 -0.53
CA VAL A 241 22.81 -22.55 0.57
C VAL A 241 23.72 -23.77 0.63
N GLU A 242 24.06 -24.39 -0.50
CA GLU A 242 24.96 -25.56 -0.52
C GLU A 242 26.39 -25.19 -0.10
N LYS A 243 26.91 -24.06 -0.59
CA LYS A 243 28.23 -23.56 -0.17
C LYS A 243 28.28 -23.22 1.31
N MET A 244 27.26 -22.55 1.84
CA MET A 244 27.17 -22.26 3.28
C MET A 244 27.07 -23.56 4.08
N ALA A 245 26.29 -24.55 3.63
CA ALA A 245 26.21 -25.85 4.28
C ALA A 245 27.59 -26.54 4.33
N GLY A 246 28.34 -26.48 3.23
CA GLY A 246 29.72 -26.98 3.16
C GLY A 246 30.63 -26.31 4.17
N LEU A 247 30.68 -24.97 4.18
CA LEU A 247 31.51 -24.19 5.09
C LEU A 247 31.13 -24.42 6.57
N THR A 248 29.84 -24.56 6.86
CA THR A 248 29.37 -24.85 8.22
C THR A 248 29.77 -26.25 8.68
N ARG A 249 29.71 -27.26 7.80
CA ARG A 249 30.20 -28.62 8.12
C ARG A 249 31.71 -28.63 8.34
N GLU A 250 32.46 -27.95 7.47
CA GLU A 250 33.91 -27.82 7.60
C GLU A 250 34.28 -27.13 8.91
N ALA A 251 33.61 -26.04 9.28
CA ALA A 251 33.81 -25.36 10.55
C ALA A 251 33.50 -26.27 11.76
N ALA A 252 32.43 -27.08 11.69
CA ALA A 252 32.11 -28.03 12.75
C ALA A 252 33.17 -29.13 12.88
N GLN A 253 33.64 -29.68 11.75
CA GLN A 253 34.72 -30.67 11.75
C GLN A 253 36.03 -30.09 12.29
N ASN A 254 36.44 -28.91 11.82
CA ASN A 254 37.63 -28.23 12.30
C ASN A 254 37.55 -27.93 13.81
N ALA A 255 36.35 -27.59 14.31
CA ALA A 255 36.15 -27.42 15.76
C ALA A 255 36.31 -28.74 16.52
N MET A 256 35.78 -29.86 16.00
CA MET A 256 35.97 -31.17 16.62
C MET A 256 37.45 -31.60 16.66
N GLU A 257 38.16 -31.43 15.54
CA GLU A 257 39.60 -31.73 15.44
C GLU A 257 40.42 -30.83 16.38
N ALA A 258 40.10 -29.53 16.43
CA ALA A 258 40.75 -28.60 17.36
C ALA A 258 40.49 -29.00 18.82
N ASN A 259 39.27 -29.44 19.15
CA ASN A 259 38.94 -29.85 20.52
C ASN A 259 39.74 -31.09 20.95
N ASP A 260 39.90 -32.07 20.07
CA ASP A 260 40.73 -33.25 20.32
C ASP A 260 42.20 -32.87 20.55
N LEU A 261 42.75 -32.00 19.69
CA LEU A 261 44.13 -31.52 19.84
C LEU A 261 44.34 -30.73 21.15
N ILE A 262 43.37 -29.89 21.53
CA ILE A 262 43.42 -29.13 22.78
C ILE A 262 43.33 -30.08 23.98
N SER A 263 42.49 -31.11 23.92
CA SER A 263 42.39 -32.14 24.97
C SER A 263 43.73 -32.85 25.17
N GLN A 264 44.35 -33.33 24.08
CA GLN A 264 45.68 -33.95 24.13
C GLN A 264 46.74 -32.98 24.68
N THR A 265 46.66 -31.69 24.31
CA THR A 265 47.55 -30.66 24.85
C THR A 265 47.33 -30.45 26.36
N GLY A 266 46.08 -30.51 26.82
CA GLY A 266 45.74 -30.49 28.25
C GLY A 266 46.40 -31.61 29.03
N ASP A 267 46.33 -32.84 28.53
CA ASP A 267 46.98 -34.00 29.15
C ASP A 267 48.50 -33.83 29.26
N VAL A 268 49.14 -33.28 28.22
CA VAL A 268 50.59 -33.00 28.23
C VAL A 268 50.94 -31.93 29.26
N VAL A 269 50.12 -30.87 29.38
CA VAL A 269 50.32 -29.81 30.37
C VAL A 269 50.17 -30.35 31.79
N ASP A 270 49.19 -31.23 32.04
CA ASP A 270 48.99 -31.85 33.34
C ASP A 270 50.16 -32.76 33.74
N GLN A 271 50.66 -33.59 32.81
CA GLN A 271 51.87 -34.39 33.03
C GLN A 271 53.10 -33.53 33.29
N THR A 272 53.21 -32.40 32.59
CA THR A 272 54.30 -31.43 32.78
C THR A 272 54.22 -30.80 34.17
N ASN A 273 53.03 -30.42 34.65
CA ASN A 273 52.83 -29.88 35.99
C ASN A 273 53.22 -30.90 37.08
N VAL A 274 52.89 -32.18 36.90
CA VAL A 274 53.34 -33.25 37.82
C VAL A 274 54.87 -33.35 37.84
N SER A 275 55.51 -33.31 36.67
CA SER A 275 56.97 -33.37 36.55
C SER A 275 57.64 -32.15 37.20
N MET A 276 57.09 -30.96 37.03
CA MET A 276 57.59 -29.73 37.68
C MET A 276 57.51 -29.81 39.20
N LYS A 277 56.40 -30.34 39.76
CA LYS A 277 56.27 -30.56 41.21
C LYS A 277 57.34 -31.52 41.74
N ALA A 278 57.58 -32.62 41.04
CA ALA A 278 58.63 -33.57 41.39
C ALA A 278 60.01 -32.93 41.35
N LEU A 279 60.28 -32.12 40.32
CA LEU A 279 61.56 -31.44 40.15
C LEU A 279 61.82 -30.36 41.23
N THR A 280 60.78 -29.61 41.61
CA THR A 280 60.84 -28.69 42.76
C THR A 280 61.16 -29.42 44.06
N SER A 281 60.54 -30.58 44.30
CA SER A 281 60.85 -31.41 45.47
C SER A 281 62.30 -31.90 45.47
N GLN A 282 62.80 -32.36 44.31
CA GLN A 282 64.19 -32.80 44.19
C GLN A 282 65.19 -31.66 44.45
N MET A 283 64.92 -30.45 43.96
CA MET A 283 65.79 -29.29 44.25
C MET A 283 65.85 -28.97 45.75
N ALA A 284 64.74 -29.13 46.48
CA ALA A 284 64.69 -28.97 47.93
C ALA A 284 65.51 -30.06 48.65
N ASP A 285 65.39 -31.33 48.22
CA ASP A 285 66.15 -32.44 48.79
C ASP A 285 67.66 -32.31 48.53
N ILE A 286 68.06 -31.88 47.33
CA ILE A 286 69.48 -31.63 47.00
C ILE A 286 69.99 -30.49 47.88
N THR A 287 69.24 -29.39 48.04
CA THR A 287 69.63 -28.28 48.92
C THR A 287 69.88 -28.76 50.35
N ARG A 288 68.94 -29.53 50.92
CA ARG A 288 69.07 -30.10 52.27
C ARG A 288 70.30 -30.99 52.40
N THR A 289 70.52 -31.88 51.43
CA THR A 289 71.67 -32.80 51.43
C THR A 289 73.00 -32.06 51.32
N SER A 290 73.06 -30.98 50.53
CA SER A 290 74.24 -30.11 50.43
C SER A 290 74.52 -29.37 51.74
N GLU A 291 73.49 -28.87 52.44
CA GLU A 291 73.62 -28.24 53.76
C GLU A 291 74.11 -29.24 54.82
N GLU A 292 73.58 -30.47 54.83
CA GLU A 292 74.07 -31.56 55.69
C GLU A 292 75.54 -31.89 55.40
N THR A 293 75.94 -31.92 54.12
CA THR A 293 77.33 -32.15 53.70
C THR A 293 78.24 -31.02 54.17
N SER A 294 77.81 -29.76 54.03
CA SER A 294 78.57 -28.59 54.54
C SER A 294 78.84 -28.70 56.04
N LYS A 295 77.84 -29.16 56.81
CA LYS A 295 77.99 -29.39 58.26
C LYS A 295 79.03 -30.47 58.57
N ILE A 296 79.07 -31.56 57.80
CA ILE A 296 80.08 -32.62 57.95
C ILE A 296 81.49 -32.06 57.69
N ILE A 297 81.67 -31.28 56.61
CA ILE A 297 82.96 -30.68 56.28
C ILE A 297 83.43 -29.72 57.38
N ARG A 298 82.51 -28.94 57.97
CA ARG A 298 82.82 -28.08 59.11
C ARG A 298 83.31 -28.89 60.32
N THR A 299 82.69 -30.03 60.62
CA THR A 299 83.17 -30.94 61.67
C THR A 299 84.56 -31.50 61.36
N ILE A 300 84.88 -31.79 60.10
CA ILE A 300 86.22 -32.24 59.70
C ILE A 300 87.27 -31.14 59.94
N ASP A 301 86.95 -29.88 59.60
CA ASP A 301 87.82 -28.73 59.87
C ASP A 301 88.07 -28.55 61.38
N GLU A 302 87.02 -28.69 62.19
CA GLU A 302 87.12 -28.68 63.66
C GLU A 302 88.02 -29.81 64.19
N ILE A 303 87.90 -31.03 63.67
CA ILE A 303 88.78 -32.17 64.03
C ILE A 303 90.23 -31.92 63.60
N ALA A 304 90.44 -31.38 62.40
CA ALA A 304 91.77 -31.04 61.90
C ALA A 304 92.44 -29.99 62.80
N PHE A 305 91.69 -28.96 63.22
CA PHE A 305 92.17 -27.94 64.16
C PHE A 305 92.54 -28.53 65.52
N GLN A 306 91.69 -29.40 66.09
CA GLN A 306 91.98 -30.09 67.35
C GLN A 306 93.22 -31.00 67.23
N THR A 307 93.38 -31.70 66.11
CA THR A 307 94.54 -32.56 65.83
C THR A 307 95.82 -31.73 65.73
N ASN A 308 95.77 -30.57 65.08
CA ASN A 308 96.88 -29.62 65.01
C ASN A 308 97.30 -29.11 66.39
N LEU A 309 96.34 -28.83 67.29
CA LEU A 309 96.63 -28.44 68.68
C LEU A 309 97.25 -29.59 69.50
N LEU A 310 96.75 -30.82 69.33
CA LEU A 310 97.32 -32.00 69.99
C LEU A 310 98.76 -32.27 69.53
N ALA A 311 99.02 -32.15 68.22
CA ALA A 311 100.35 -32.30 67.65
C ALA A 311 101.32 -31.21 68.14
N LEU A 312 100.85 -29.96 68.24
CA LEU A 312 101.64 -28.87 68.82
C LEU A 312 102.02 -29.16 70.28
N ASN A 313 101.06 -29.63 71.10
CA ASN A 313 101.33 -30.00 72.49
C ASN A 313 102.34 -31.16 72.57
N ALA A 314 102.23 -32.16 71.69
CA ALA A 314 103.18 -33.27 71.62
C ALA A 314 104.59 -32.81 71.21
N ALA A 315 104.71 -31.88 70.26
CA ALA A 315 106.00 -31.29 69.87
C ALA A 315 106.65 -30.53 71.03
N VAL A 316 105.86 -29.79 71.81
CA VAL A 316 106.35 -29.08 73.02
C VAL A 316 106.86 -30.06 74.07
N GLU A 317 106.12 -31.14 74.35
CA GLU A 317 106.55 -32.14 75.35
C GLU A 317 107.77 -32.95 74.86
N ALA A 318 107.86 -33.25 73.56
CA ALA A 318 109.02 -33.87 72.96
C ALA A 318 110.28 -32.98 73.08
N ALA A 319 110.15 -31.67 72.86
CA ALA A 319 111.23 -30.72 73.08
C ALA A 319 111.65 -30.66 74.56
N ARG A 320 110.69 -30.78 75.49
CA ARG A 320 110.94 -30.81 76.93
C ARG A 320 111.71 -32.05 77.38
N ALA A 321 111.53 -33.19 76.70
CA ALA A 321 112.22 -34.45 76.97
C ALA A 321 113.67 -34.50 76.42
N GLY A 322 114.13 -33.49 75.67
CA GLY A 322 115.49 -33.43 75.14
C GLY A 322 115.77 -34.54 74.12
N GLU A 323 116.95 -35.19 74.21
CA GLU A 323 117.33 -36.23 73.24
C GLU A 323 116.42 -37.47 73.25
N ALA A 324 115.81 -37.80 74.39
CA ALA A 324 114.87 -38.92 74.49
C ALA A 324 113.56 -38.68 73.71
N GLY A 325 113.23 -37.41 73.43
CA GLY A 325 112.02 -37.00 72.69
C GLY A 325 112.20 -36.83 71.19
N ALA A 326 113.42 -36.97 70.65
CA ALA A 326 113.72 -36.61 69.26
C ALA A 326 112.87 -37.37 68.22
N GLY A 327 112.63 -38.68 68.43
CA GLY A 327 111.76 -39.47 67.55
C GLY A 327 110.28 -39.08 67.64
N PHE A 328 109.81 -38.69 68.83
CA PHE A 328 108.44 -38.20 69.03
C PHE A 328 108.22 -36.82 68.42
N ALA A 329 109.24 -35.95 68.42
CA ALA A 329 109.17 -34.63 67.79
C ALA A 329 108.89 -34.72 66.28
N VAL A 330 109.56 -35.65 65.58
CA VAL A 330 109.35 -35.87 64.13
C VAL A 330 107.91 -36.33 63.84
N VAL A 331 107.38 -37.25 64.65
CA VAL A 331 105.99 -37.71 64.49
C VAL A 331 105.00 -36.57 64.76
N ALA A 332 105.25 -35.75 65.79
CA ALA A 332 104.41 -34.61 66.11
C ALA A 332 104.36 -33.58 64.97
N ASP A 333 105.50 -33.27 64.34
CA ASP A 333 105.54 -32.37 63.18
C ASP A 333 104.82 -32.95 61.96
N GLU A 334 104.94 -34.26 61.70
CA GLU A 334 104.23 -34.92 60.59
C GLU A 334 102.71 -34.92 60.81
N VAL A 335 102.25 -35.22 62.03
CA VAL A 335 100.82 -35.16 62.40
C VAL A 335 100.31 -33.72 62.29
N ARG A 336 101.11 -32.73 62.69
CA ARG A 336 100.77 -31.31 62.55
C ARG A 336 100.61 -30.92 61.08
N ASN A 337 101.53 -31.35 60.21
CA ASN A 337 101.47 -31.08 58.78
C ASN A 337 100.22 -31.73 58.16
N LEU A 338 99.93 -32.99 58.50
CA LEU A 338 98.73 -33.70 58.05
C LEU A 338 97.43 -33.00 58.50
N ALA A 339 97.40 -32.49 59.74
CA ALA A 339 96.27 -31.73 60.26
C ALA A 339 96.06 -30.41 59.49
N MET A 340 97.12 -29.64 59.22
CA MET A 340 97.03 -28.41 58.41
C MET A 340 96.55 -28.70 56.97
N ARG A 341 97.08 -29.75 56.33
CA ARG A 341 96.62 -30.19 55.00
C ARG A 341 95.15 -30.62 55.00
N SER A 342 94.69 -31.26 56.07
CA SER A 342 93.29 -31.66 56.23
C SER A 342 92.37 -30.46 56.39
N ALA A 343 92.76 -29.46 57.17
CA ALA A 343 92.02 -28.21 57.33
C ALA A 343 91.93 -27.42 56.00
N GLU A 344 93.03 -27.33 55.25
CA GLU A 344 93.03 -26.70 53.92
C GLU A 344 92.09 -27.42 52.94
N ALA A 345 92.13 -28.75 52.90
CA ALA A 345 91.23 -29.55 52.08
C ALA A 345 89.76 -29.40 52.49
N ALA A 346 89.47 -29.37 53.80
CA ALA A 346 88.13 -29.14 54.33
C ALA A 346 87.62 -27.75 53.91
N LYS A 347 88.44 -26.70 54.05
CA LYS A 347 88.09 -25.33 53.63
C LYS A 347 87.79 -25.23 52.14
N ASN A 348 88.63 -25.82 51.29
CA ASN A 348 88.41 -25.85 49.84
C ASN A 348 87.11 -26.59 49.49
N THR A 349 86.84 -27.72 50.15
CA THR A 349 85.60 -28.49 49.96
C THR A 349 84.37 -27.69 50.42
N SER A 350 84.48 -26.94 51.52
CA SER A 350 83.40 -26.07 51.99
C SER A 350 83.04 -25.00 50.97
N GLY A 351 84.05 -24.36 50.35
CA GLY A 351 83.84 -23.39 49.27
C GLY A 351 83.11 -23.99 48.07
N LEU A 352 83.51 -25.20 47.63
CA LEU A 352 82.82 -25.90 46.55
C LEU A 352 81.36 -26.23 46.90
N ILE A 353 81.07 -26.59 48.15
CA ILE A 353 79.68 -26.86 48.60
C ILE A 353 78.85 -25.57 48.62
N GLU A 354 79.42 -24.45 49.09
CA GLU A 354 78.74 -23.15 49.06
C GLU A 354 78.38 -22.72 47.62
N ASP A 355 79.30 -22.91 46.67
CA ASP A 355 79.06 -22.66 45.25
C ASP A 355 77.96 -23.56 44.69
N ILE A 356 77.96 -24.85 45.03
CA ILE A 356 76.90 -25.81 44.64
C ILE A 356 75.53 -25.36 45.18
N ILE A 357 75.45 -24.96 46.46
CA ILE A 357 74.20 -24.45 47.06
C ILE A 357 73.71 -23.20 46.32
N SER A 358 74.62 -22.29 45.96
CA SER A 358 74.29 -21.09 45.16
C SER A 358 73.69 -21.47 43.80
N HIS A 359 74.29 -22.42 43.08
CA HIS A 359 73.78 -22.91 41.81
C HIS A 359 72.42 -23.60 41.93
N ILE A 360 72.20 -24.41 42.98
CA ILE A 360 70.91 -25.05 43.21
C ILE A 360 69.82 -24.01 43.49
N ARG A 361 70.11 -22.95 44.26
CA ARG A 361 69.15 -21.86 44.51
C ARG A 361 68.75 -21.13 43.23
N GLN A 362 69.72 -20.85 42.35
CA GLN A 362 69.43 -20.27 41.03
C GLN A 362 68.57 -21.22 40.19
N GLY A 363 68.91 -22.51 40.17
CA GLY A 363 68.11 -23.55 39.50
C GLY A 363 66.68 -23.62 40.02
N SER A 364 66.50 -23.62 41.35
CA SER A 364 65.18 -23.63 41.99
C SER A 364 64.32 -22.43 41.59
N SER A 365 64.93 -21.24 41.47
CA SER A 365 64.22 -20.04 40.98
C SER A 365 63.75 -20.21 39.53
N LEU A 366 64.57 -20.76 38.65
CA LEU A 366 64.20 -21.01 37.24
C LEU A 366 63.07 -22.04 37.13
N VAL A 367 63.11 -23.07 37.98
CA VAL A 367 62.06 -24.10 38.07
C VAL A 367 60.75 -23.48 38.54
N SER A 368 60.77 -22.63 39.56
CA SER A 368 59.59 -21.90 40.04
C SER A 368 58.98 -21.02 38.95
N GLU A 369 59.81 -20.23 38.25
CA GLU A 369 59.33 -19.38 37.16
C GLU A 369 58.73 -20.21 36.02
N THR A 370 59.36 -21.33 35.69
CA THR A 370 58.87 -22.25 34.66
C THR A 370 57.51 -22.86 35.05
N ASN A 371 57.33 -23.20 36.33
CA ASN A 371 56.07 -23.71 36.86
C ASN A 371 54.95 -22.67 36.75
N ASP A 372 55.21 -21.40 37.04
CA ASP A 372 54.25 -20.31 36.88
C ASP A 372 53.85 -20.09 35.41
N ARG A 373 54.80 -20.26 34.47
CA ARG A 373 54.52 -20.20 33.03
C ARG A 373 53.62 -21.35 32.58
N PHE A 374 53.84 -22.57 33.05
CA PHE A 374 52.97 -23.71 32.74
C PHE A 374 51.55 -23.57 33.34
N ALA A 375 51.42 -22.96 34.52
CA ALA A 375 50.11 -22.63 35.08
C ALA A 375 49.31 -21.70 34.15
N LYS A 376 49.95 -20.68 33.56
CA LYS A 376 49.32 -19.80 32.56
C LYS A 376 48.97 -20.54 31.25
N VAL A 377 49.81 -21.49 30.83
CA VAL A 377 49.50 -22.34 29.67
C VAL A 377 48.25 -23.19 29.92
N SER A 378 48.11 -23.78 31.12
CA SER A 378 46.91 -24.53 31.53
C SER A 378 45.64 -23.67 31.48
N GLU A 379 45.70 -22.41 31.95
CA GLU A 379 44.60 -21.47 31.85
C GLU A 379 44.22 -21.17 30.38
N ASN A 380 45.22 -20.97 29.51
CA ASN A 380 45.01 -20.71 28.08
C ASN A 380 44.44 -21.92 27.32
N VAL A 381 44.85 -23.15 27.70
CA VAL A 381 44.25 -24.39 27.17
C VAL A 381 42.78 -24.44 27.53
N THR A 382 42.43 -24.17 28.81
CA THR A 382 41.04 -24.15 29.27
C THR A 382 40.19 -23.12 28.52
N LYS A 383 40.72 -21.92 28.28
CA LYS A 383 40.05 -20.90 27.46
C LYS A 383 39.87 -21.34 26.01
N SER A 384 40.87 -22.01 25.44
CA SER A 384 40.81 -22.54 24.07
C SER A 384 39.70 -23.58 23.91
N VAL A 385 39.53 -24.49 24.88
CA VAL A 385 38.40 -25.44 24.91
C VAL A 385 37.07 -24.70 24.84
N SER A 386 36.87 -23.70 25.72
CA SER A 386 35.61 -22.94 25.75
C SER A 386 35.32 -22.20 24.44
N LEU A 387 36.34 -21.72 23.73
CA LEU A 387 36.18 -21.02 22.45
C LEU A 387 35.79 -22.01 21.34
N VAL A 388 36.46 -23.17 21.29
CA VAL A 388 36.18 -24.22 20.30
C VAL A 388 34.78 -24.82 20.50
N ASP A 389 34.37 -25.05 21.74
CA ASP A 389 32.98 -25.42 22.08
C ASP A 389 31.98 -24.35 21.61
N GLY A 390 32.35 -23.07 21.70
CA GLY A 390 31.58 -21.96 21.15
C GLY A 390 31.39 -22.08 19.64
N ILE A 391 32.45 -22.42 18.91
CA ILE A 391 32.41 -22.62 17.45
C ILE A 391 31.51 -23.81 17.11
N ALA A 392 31.68 -24.96 17.77
CA ALA A 392 30.87 -26.15 17.52
C ALA A 392 29.36 -25.89 17.71
N ARG A 393 29.00 -25.18 18.79
CA ARG A 393 27.60 -24.74 19.02
C ARG A 393 27.11 -23.78 17.95
N SER A 394 27.92 -22.79 17.58
CA SER A 394 27.57 -21.82 16.53
C SER A 394 27.34 -22.51 15.18
N SER A 395 28.23 -23.44 14.80
CA SER A 395 28.10 -24.24 13.58
C SER A 395 26.84 -25.11 13.59
N SER A 396 26.46 -25.70 14.74
CA SER A 396 25.21 -26.46 14.87
C SER A 396 23.99 -25.57 14.61
N THR A 397 23.93 -24.39 15.25
CA THR A 397 22.86 -23.41 15.03
C THR A 397 22.82 -22.93 13.58
N GLN A 398 23.97 -22.66 12.98
CA GLN A 398 24.06 -22.25 11.58
C GLN A 398 23.54 -23.34 10.63
N SER A 399 23.84 -24.61 10.91
CA SER A 399 23.31 -25.74 10.12
C SER A 399 21.79 -25.82 10.19
N GLN A 400 21.19 -25.53 11.35
CA GLN A 400 19.73 -25.48 11.49
C GLN A 400 19.13 -24.33 10.66
N GLY A 401 19.73 -23.14 10.73
CA GLY A 401 19.29 -21.99 9.95
C GLY A 401 19.41 -22.21 8.43
N ILE A 402 20.45 -22.91 7.99
CA ILE A 402 20.61 -23.29 6.57
C ILE A 402 19.49 -24.22 6.11
N GLU A 403 19.07 -25.18 6.93
CA GLU A 403 17.96 -26.08 6.60
C GLU A 403 16.61 -25.34 6.54
N GLU A 404 16.43 -24.30 7.35
CA GLU A 404 15.27 -23.41 7.28
C GLU A 404 15.27 -22.59 5.99
N ILE A 405 16.41 -21.97 5.64
CA ILE A 405 16.56 -21.23 4.36
C ILE A 405 16.24 -22.15 3.18
N LYS A 406 16.73 -23.39 3.21
CA LYS A 406 16.43 -24.39 2.17
C LYS A 406 14.92 -24.65 2.03
N ARG A 407 14.21 -24.83 3.14
CA ARG A 407 12.74 -25.00 3.14
C ARG A 407 12.00 -23.78 2.60
N VAL A 408 12.38 -22.57 3.03
CA VAL A 408 11.78 -21.33 2.54
C VAL A 408 12.02 -21.16 1.04
N THR A 409 13.23 -21.44 0.56
CA THR A 409 13.61 -21.32 -0.85
C THR A 409 12.82 -22.31 -1.72
N SER A 410 12.62 -23.56 -1.24
CA SER A 410 11.72 -24.52 -1.89
C SER A 410 10.29 -24.01 -1.99
N THR A 411 9.77 -23.43 -0.91
CA THR A 411 8.40 -22.89 -0.86
C THR A 411 8.21 -21.73 -1.85
N ILE A 412 9.20 -20.84 -1.96
CA ILE A 412 9.19 -19.75 -2.95
C ILE A 412 9.17 -20.32 -4.37
N ASN A 413 9.98 -21.34 -4.63
CA ASN A 413 10.05 -21.96 -5.95
C ASN A 413 8.70 -22.60 -6.35
N ASP A 414 8.05 -23.31 -5.41
CA ASP A 414 6.73 -23.90 -5.63
C ASP A 414 5.65 -22.84 -5.91
N LEU A 415 5.65 -21.74 -5.14
CA LEU A 415 4.72 -20.62 -5.34
C LEU A 415 4.89 -19.95 -6.71
N VAL A 416 6.14 -19.76 -7.14
CA VAL A 416 6.44 -19.16 -8.44
C VAL A 416 6.08 -20.11 -9.58
N ALA A 417 6.33 -21.41 -9.42
CA ALA A 417 5.94 -22.43 -10.40
C ALA A 417 4.41 -22.50 -10.58
N GLN A 418 3.63 -22.38 -9.50
CA GLN A 418 2.16 -22.38 -9.55
C GLN A 418 1.58 -21.13 -10.23
N LYS A 419 2.32 -20.01 -10.28
CA LYS A 419 1.86 -18.76 -10.89
C LYS A 419 2.28 -18.58 -12.35
N THR A 420 3.25 -19.38 -12.80
CA THR A 420 3.79 -19.36 -14.17
C THR A 420 3.29 -20.53 -15.05
N GLY A 421 2.65 -21.53 -14.45
CA GLY A 421 1.90 -22.59 -15.14
C GLY A 421 0.40 -22.34 -15.09
#